data_AF-A0A5C6M1J4-F1
#
_entry.id   AF-A0A5C6M1J4-F1
#
_cell.length_a   1.000
_cell.length_b   1.000
_cell.length_c   1.000
_cell.angle_alpha   90.00
_cell.angle_beta   90.00
_cell.angle_gamma   90.00
#
_symmetry.space_group_name_H-M   'P 1'
#
loop_
_entity.id
_entity.type
_entity.pdbx_description
1 polymer ?
#
loop_
_entity_poly.entity_id
_entity_poly.type
_entity_poly.pdbx_seq_one_letter_code
_entity_poly.pdbx_strand_id
1 'polypeptide(L)'
;VRRVDSGLRRQIERASLGETDLSWLGHPIPERLRAASQTATLNTSEHRWLRWQLTGIQRKLAELSTIAVAAGESERGKTIVRELLEFRQQIGMMLKCVPLQCANARAGIAAVSMQLLQAPGYREAFQCCEALRLGLSLEGDTFRLSVKDLNALYENWVLIAVLQIIRELTGHRSQSPQRLVVQATGLSPTLARGREQTFRFQWDAGRRVEVVYNPQFQNPAAMLIPQRPDVLIRLIHDDWPPVQIILDAKYRIETSPEYQRQFGCAGPPVDAINVLHRYRDAILECGGLSASPRGIRRAVVHAAAIFPGNAGVCRSFRDSRLWESLDRFGIGAIPALPHDLSLLREWLHKILRESGWEIAERVIPHSAITHHTQLKQSARNSALVQVLDSADCQRRFDWIRRNQKCYVRMPQRPHRHFQIGTVAFYCSPPLEQQPAIAWKAQVLQAEVVERSAIATPWTSRHAKHSSMILYHLGPVVRLDRPIANVDPSQTSFRSDRWTTQLALDR
;
A
#
# COMPACT_ATOMS: atom_id res chain seq x y z
N VAL A 1 -53.68 -25.91 -13.12
CA VAL A 1 -54.01 -24.87 -14.12
C VAL A 1 -52.74 -24.06 -14.42
N ARG A 2 -52.10 -24.24 -15.58
CA ARG A 2 -50.91 -23.44 -15.96
C ARG A 2 -51.33 -21.99 -16.17
N ARG A 3 -50.64 -21.03 -15.53
CA ARG A 3 -50.87 -19.60 -15.75
C ARG A 3 -50.68 -19.29 -17.25
N VAL A 4 -51.70 -18.69 -17.86
CA VAL A 4 -51.67 -18.25 -19.26
C VAL A 4 -50.58 -17.20 -19.43
N ASP A 5 -49.72 -17.37 -20.44
CA ASP A 5 -48.62 -16.46 -20.75
C ASP A 5 -49.15 -15.03 -20.99
N SER A 6 -48.59 -14.06 -20.26
CA SER A 6 -48.91 -12.64 -20.39
C SER A 6 -48.67 -12.09 -21.79
N GLY A 7 -47.72 -12.66 -22.55
CA GLY A 7 -47.47 -12.32 -23.95
C GLY A 7 -48.60 -12.78 -24.87
N LEU A 8 -49.16 -13.96 -24.61
CA LEU A 8 -50.31 -14.50 -25.33
C LEU A 8 -51.56 -13.66 -25.07
N ARG A 9 -51.80 -13.23 -23.82
CA ARG A 9 -52.91 -12.33 -23.46
C ARG A 9 -52.86 -11.00 -24.22
N ARG A 10 -51.70 -10.34 -24.27
CA ARG A 10 -51.54 -9.08 -25.03
C ARG A 10 -51.71 -9.25 -26.53
N GLN A 11 -51.39 -10.40 -27.09
CA GLN A 11 -51.60 -10.66 -28.52
C GLN A 11 -53.08 -10.86 -28.85
N ILE A 12 -53.82 -11.54 -27.96
CA ILE A 12 -55.27 -11.68 -28.08
C ILE A 12 -55.94 -10.30 -27.96
N GLU A 13 -55.56 -9.48 -26.96
CA GLU A 13 -56.07 -8.12 -26.79
C GLU A 13 -55.76 -7.17 -27.97
N ARG A 14 -54.60 -7.34 -28.63
CA ARG A 14 -54.24 -6.55 -29.81
C ARG A 14 -54.92 -7.04 -31.08
N ALA A 15 -55.17 -8.34 -31.21
CA ALA A 15 -55.89 -8.89 -32.34
C ALA A 15 -57.37 -8.52 -32.34
N SER A 16 -57.96 -8.27 -31.16
CA SER A 16 -59.31 -7.70 -31.07
C SER A 16 -59.45 -6.25 -31.55
N LEU A 17 -58.35 -5.61 -31.98
CA LEU A 17 -58.31 -4.24 -32.52
C LEU A 17 -58.04 -4.18 -34.04
N GLY A 18 -57.95 -5.32 -34.73
CA GLY A 18 -57.76 -5.39 -36.18
C GLY A 18 -58.49 -6.60 -36.79
N GLU A 19 -59.25 -6.35 -37.86
CA GLU A 19 -60.15 -7.30 -38.52
C GLU A 19 -59.54 -8.69 -38.70
N THR A 20 -60.18 -9.68 -38.07
CA THR A 20 -59.91 -11.10 -38.27
C THR A 20 -61.26 -11.78 -38.56
N ASP A 21 -61.33 -12.55 -39.65
CA ASP A 21 -62.57 -13.24 -40.10
C ASP A 21 -62.97 -14.43 -39.21
N LEU A 22 -62.20 -14.71 -38.16
CA LEU A 22 -62.43 -15.81 -37.23
C LEU A 22 -62.99 -15.26 -35.92
N SER A 23 -64.24 -15.62 -35.60
CA SER A 23 -64.90 -15.26 -34.35
C SER A 23 -65.25 -16.50 -33.53
N TRP A 24 -65.08 -16.41 -32.21
CA TRP A 24 -65.54 -17.41 -31.26
C TRP A 24 -66.34 -16.71 -30.17
N LEU A 25 -67.60 -17.12 -29.97
CA LEU A 25 -68.54 -16.48 -29.02
C LEU A 25 -68.65 -14.95 -29.21
N GLY A 26 -68.57 -14.47 -30.46
CA GLY A 26 -68.70 -13.04 -30.79
C GLY A 26 -67.44 -12.20 -30.59
N HIS A 27 -66.31 -12.81 -30.22
CA HIS A 27 -65.03 -12.10 -30.11
C HIS A 27 -64.10 -12.44 -31.28
N PRO A 28 -63.49 -11.44 -31.94
CA PRO A 28 -62.48 -11.66 -32.99
C PRO A 28 -61.22 -12.33 -32.41
N ILE A 29 -60.75 -13.39 -33.05
CA ILE A 29 -59.57 -14.16 -32.64
C ILE A 29 -58.51 -14.13 -33.77
N PRO A 30 -57.23 -13.89 -33.43
CA PRO A 30 -56.16 -13.95 -34.42
C PRO A 30 -55.96 -15.37 -34.97
N GLU A 31 -55.89 -15.48 -36.30
CA GLU A 31 -55.62 -16.74 -37.02
C GLU A 31 -54.25 -17.34 -36.65
N ARG A 32 -53.28 -16.51 -36.26
CA ARG A 32 -51.95 -16.94 -35.83
C ARG A 32 -51.50 -16.21 -34.58
N LEU A 33 -51.13 -16.98 -33.55
CA LEU A 33 -50.55 -16.49 -32.31
C LEU A 33 -49.04 -16.74 -32.32
N ARG A 34 -48.25 -15.72 -31.97
CA ARG A 34 -46.80 -15.89 -31.76
C ARG A 34 -46.59 -16.41 -30.34
N ALA A 35 -46.47 -17.72 -30.22
CA ALA A 35 -46.08 -18.38 -28.97
C ALA A 35 -44.56 -18.48 -28.87
N ALA A 36 -44.01 -18.08 -27.72
CA ALA A 36 -42.61 -18.37 -27.39
C ALA A 36 -42.55 -19.76 -26.72
N SER A 37 -41.99 -20.75 -27.41
CA SER A 37 -41.73 -22.08 -26.84
C SER A 37 -40.26 -22.21 -26.46
N GLN A 38 -39.97 -22.67 -25.23
CA GLN A 38 -38.62 -23.07 -24.86
C GLN A 38 -38.32 -24.44 -25.47
N THR A 39 -37.31 -24.51 -26.34
CA THR A 39 -36.84 -25.76 -26.94
C THR A 39 -35.41 -26.03 -26.49
N ALA A 40 -35.12 -27.28 -26.11
CA ALA A 40 -33.76 -27.70 -25.83
C ALA A 40 -32.96 -27.71 -27.15
N THR A 41 -31.81 -27.06 -27.18
CA THR A 41 -30.95 -27.01 -28.36
C THR A 41 -29.49 -27.22 -27.97
N LEU A 42 -28.78 -28.01 -28.78
CA LEU A 42 -27.33 -28.15 -28.68
C LEU A 42 -26.58 -27.05 -29.43
N ASN A 43 -27.28 -26.17 -30.14
CA ASN A 43 -26.68 -25.03 -30.84
C ASN A 43 -26.43 -23.84 -29.89
N THR A 44 -25.65 -24.09 -28.83
CA THR A 44 -25.31 -23.07 -27.82
C THR A 44 -24.13 -22.20 -28.26
N SER A 45 -23.83 -21.12 -27.53
CA SER A 45 -22.61 -20.31 -27.75
C SER A 45 -21.34 -21.13 -27.55
N GLU A 46 -21.32 -22.00 -26.54
CA GLU A 46 -20.17 -22.81 -26.11
C GLU A 46 -19.83 -23.85 -27.17
N HIS A 47 -20.83 -24.60 -27.65
CA HIS A 47 -20.61 -25.61 -28.69
C HIS A 47 -20.23 -24.97 -30.04
N ARG A 48 -20.81 -23.81 -30.38
CA ARG A 48 -20.39 -23.06 -31.57
C ARG A 48 -18.94 -22.61 -31.48
N TRP A 49 -18.52 -22.10 -30.33
CA TRP A 49 -17.13 -21.70 -30.09
C TRP A 49 -16.18 -22.90 -30.18
N LEU A 50 -16.49 -24.01 -29.51
CA LEU A 50 -15.65 -25.21 -29.53
C LEU A 50 -15.50 -25.78 -30.95
N ARG A 51 -16.62 -25.88 -31.69
CA ARG A 51 -16.60 -26.33 -33.08
C ARG A 51 -15.74 -25.41 -33.94
N TRP A 52 -15.89 -24.09 -33.79
CA TRP A 52 -15.11 -23.11 -34.54
C TRP A 52 -13.61 -23.26 -34.25
N GLN A 53 -13.21 -23.37 -32.97
CA GLN A 53 -11.82 -23.56 -32.58
C GLN A 53 -11.21 -24.84 -33.14
N LEU A 54 -11.89 -25.98 -32.94
CA LEU A 54 -11.40 -27.27 -33.43
C LEU A 54 -11.32 -27.31 -34.97
N THR A 55 -12.25 -26.66 -35.66
CA THR A 55 -12.18 -26.51 -37.13
C THR A 55 -10.99 -25.64 -37.55
N GLY A 56 -10.71 -24.56 -36.80
CA GLY A 56 -9.54 -23.71 -36.99
C GLY A 56 -8.22 -24.47 -36.81
N ILE A 57 -8.11 -25.24 -35.74
CA ILE A 57 -6.97 -26.11 -35.42
C ILE A 57 -6.78 -27.17 -36.51
N GLN A 58 -7.86 -27.83 -36.95
CA GLN A 58 -7.80 -28.83 -38.01
C GLN A 58 -7.28 -28.25 -39.33
N ARG A 59 -7.73 -27.04 -39.69
CA ARG A 59 -7.23 -26.31 -40.86
C ARG A 59 -5.75 -25.96 -40.70
N LYS A 60 -5.33 -25.51 -39.52
CA LYS A 60 -3.92 -25.16 -39.26
C LYS A 60 -3.00 -26.39 -39.33
N LEU A 61 -3.43 -27.51 -38.79
CA LEU A 61 -2.73 -28.80 -38.92
C LEU A 61 -2.60 -29.24 -40.38
N ALA A 62 -3.62 -28.99 -41.21
CA ALA A 62 -3.55 -29.28 -42.64
C ALA A 62 -2.51 -28.39 -43.35
N GLU A 63 -2.50 -27.08 -43.08
CA GLU A 63 -1.48 -26.14 -43.59
C GLU A 63 -0.06 -26.59 -43.18
N LEU A 64 0.12 -26.92 -41.90
CA LEU A 64 1.37 -27.43 -41.32
C LEU A 64 1.85 -28.71 -42.02
N SER A 65 0.94 -29.64 -42.26
CA SER A 65 1.25 -30.90 -42.94
C SER A 65 1.74 -30.64 -44.36
N THR A 66 1.11 -29.72 -45.09
CA THR A 66 1.54 -29.33 -46.44
C THR A 66 2.93 -28.71 -46.44
N ILE A 67 3.23 -27.82 -45.49
CA ILE A 67 4.55 -27.20 -45.35
C ILE A 67 5.62 -28.24 -44.99
N ALA A 68 5.32 -29.14 -44.06
CA ALA A 68 6.24 -30.19 -43.63
C ALA A 68 6.57 -31.17 -44.76
N VAL A 69 5.59 -31.52 -45.61
CA VAL A 69 5.80 -32.34 -46.81
C VAL A 69 6.70 -31.62 -47.83
N ALA A 70 6.52 -30.31 -48.02
CA ALA A 70 7.32 -29.51 -48.95
C ALA A 70 8.78 -29.30 -48.48
N ALA A 71 9.05 -29.38 -47.17
CA ALA A 71 10.38 -29.14 -46.59
C ALA A 71 11.38 -30.31 -46.75
N GLY A 72 10.96 -31.47 -47.28
CA GLY A 72 11.85 -32.55 -47.74
C GLY A 72 11.79 -33.87 -46.95
N GLU A 73 12.30 -34.94 -47.57
CA GLU A 73 12.13 -36.35 -47.16
C GLU A 73 13.05 -36.85 -46.03
N SER A 74 13.53 -35.98 -45.14
CA SER A 74 14.31 -36.46 -43.99
C SER A 74 13.45 -37.38 -43.10
N GLU A 75 14.05 -38.40 -42.48
CA GLU A 75 13.31 -39.31 -41.56
C GLU A 75 12.63 -38.55 -40.41
N ARG A 76 13.25 -37.46 -39.95
CA ARG A 76 12.65 -36.53 -39.00
C ARG A 76 11.43 -35.81 -39.57
N GLY A 77 11.50 -35.36 -40.83
CA GLY A 77 10.38 -34.74 -41.55
C GLY A 77 9.21 -35.71 -41.74
N LYS A 78 9.48 -36.96 -42.15
CA LYS A 78 8.45 -38.00 -42.28
C LYS A 78 7.75 -38.30 -40.95
N THR A 79 8.50 -38.31 -39.85
CA THR A 79 7.94 -38.50 -38.49
C THR A 79 7.01 -37.34 -38.12
N ILE A 80 7.43 -36.09 -38.34
CA ILE A 80 6.61 -34.89 -38.08
C ILE A 80 5.32 -34.91 -38.90
N VAL A 81 5.41 -35.27 -40.19
CA VAL A 81 4.23 -35.37 -41.06
C VAL A 81 3.25 -36.42 -40.54
N ARG A 82 3.74 -37.59 -40.11
CA ARG A 82 2.89 -38.65 -39.52
C ARG A 82 2.17 -38.14 -38.27
N GLU A 83 2.88 -37.52 -37.34
CA GLU A 83 2.29 -36.97 -36.10
C GLU A 83 1.24 -35.91 -36.39
N LEU A 84 1.50 -35.00 -37.33
CA LEU A 84 0.52 -33.96 -37.74
C LEU A 84 -0.75 -34.57 -38.34
N LEU A 85 -0.62 -35.64 -39.14
CA LEU A 85 -1.76 -36.35 -39.71
C LEU A 85 -2.57 -37.09 -38.63
N GLU A 86 -1.89 -37.72 -37.67
CA GLU A 86 -2.53 -38.37 -36.51
C GLU A 86 -3.32 -37.36 -35.67
N PHE A 87 -2.72 -36.20 -35.34
CA PHE A 87 -3.42 -35.13 -34.62
C PHE A 87 -4.63 -34.62 -35.41
N ARG A 88 -4.50 -34.46 -36.74
CA ARG A 88 -5.62 -34.03 -37.59
C ARG A 88 -6.76 -35.06 -37.57
N GLN A 89 -6.44 -36.35 -37.55
CA GLN A 89 -7.44 -37.42 -37.46
C GLN A 89 -8.15 -37.38 -36.11
N GLN A 90 -7.42 -37.23 -35.00
CA GLN A 90 -7.98 -37.14 -33.65
C GLN A 90 -8.95 -35.95 -33.53
N ILE A 91 -8.56 -34.75 -33.98
CA ILE A 91 -9.43 -33.57 -34.00
C ILE A 91 -10.66 -33.80 -34.89
N GLY A 92 -10.47 -34.46 -36.05
CA GLY A 92 -11.57 -34.84 -36.93
C GLY A 92 -12.57 -35.79 -36.28
N MET A 93 -12.12 -36.70 -35.42
CA MET A 93 -13.01 -37.57 -34.63
C MET A 93 -13.78 -36.77 -33.57
N MET A 94 -13.13 -35.81 -32.89
CA MET A 94 -13.81 -34.95 -31.91
C MET A 94 -14.92 -34.12 -32.56
N LEU A 95 -14.68 -33.56 -33.74
CA LEU A 95 -15.70 -32.79 -34.49
C LEU A 95 -16.93 -33.61 -34.89
N LYS A 96 -16.86 -34.96 -34.82
CA LYS A 96 -18.00 -35.84 -35.07
C LYS A 96 -18.89 -36.06 -33.84
N CYS A 97 -18.52 -35.56 -32.67
CA CYS A 97 -19.39 -35.63 -31.50
C CYS A 97 -20.69 -34.85 -31.72
N VAL A 98 -21.83 -35.43 -31.29
CA VAL A 98 -23.18 -34.87 -31.50
C VAL A 98 -23.30 -33.38 -31.10
N PRO A 99 -22.80 -32.93 -29.92
CA PRO A 99 -22.92 -31.52 -29.54
C PRO A 99 -22.22 -30.56 -30.51
N LEU A 100 -21.09 -30.97 -31.06
CA LEU A 100 -20.34 -30.18 -32.03
C LEU A 100 -20.96 -30.26 -33.41
N GLN A 101 -21.48 -31.42 -33.83
CA GLN A 101 -22.19 -31.58 -35.11
C GLN A 101 -23.44 -30.71 -35.20
N CYS A 102 -24.21 -30.62 -34.12
CA CYS A 102 -25.44 -29.82 -34.05
C CYS A 102 -25.18 -28.30 -33.92
N ALA A 103 -23.96 -27.89 -33.60
CA ALA A 103 -23.60 -26.48 -33.48
C ALA A 103 -23.34 -25.83 -34.85
N ASN A 104 -23.98 -24.69 -35.11
CA ASN A 104 -23.83 -23.98 -36.38
C ASN A 104 -22.56 -23.12 -36.41
N ALA A 105 -21.56 -23.55 -37.18
CA ALA A 105 -20.27 -22.86 -37.33
C ALA A 105 -20.36 -21.48 -38.02
N ARG A 106 -21.44 -21.19 -38.78
CA ARG A 106 -21.57 -19.95 -39.58
C ARG A 106 -22.13 -18.76 -38.80
N ALA A 107 -22.62 -18.97 -37.58
CA ALA A 107 -23.32 -17.94 -36.81
C ALA A 107 -22.37 -17.04 -36.00
N GLY A 108 -21.33 -16.47 -36.64
CA GLY A 108 -20.39 -15.52 -36.05
C GLY A 108 -19.60 -16.02 -34.83
N ILE A 109 -18.50 -15.33 -34.47
CA ILE A 109 -17.81 -15.58 -33.21
C ILE A 109 -18.72 -15.05 -32.10
N ALA A 110 -19.51 -15.92 -31.46
CA ALA A 110 -20.19 -15.55 -30.23
C ALA A 110 -19.12 -15.18 -29.20
N ALA A 111 -19.31 -14.07 -28.50
CA ALA A 111 -18.45 -13.68 -27.39
C ALA A 111 -18.26 -14.87 -26.44
N VAL A 112 -17.02 -15.06 -25.96
CA VAL A 112 -16.66 -16.09 -24.98
C VAL A 112 -17.64 -16.00 -23.80
N SER A 113 -18.43 -17.05 -23.59
CA SER A 113 -19.47 -17.03 -22.56
C SER A 113 -18.86 -17.31 -21.18
N MET A 114 -19.53 -16.82 -20.13
CA MET A 114 -19.12 -17.12 -18.75
C MET A 114 -19.19 -18.62 -18.44
N GLN A 115 -20.15 -19.34 -19.04
CA GLN A 115 -20.24 -20.79 -18.90
C GLN A 115 -19.02 -21.47 -19.53
N LEU A 116 -18.57 -21.03 -20.70
CA LEU A 116 -17.36 -21.57 -21.33
C LEU A 116 -16.12 -21.40 -20.45
N LEU A 117 -16.02 -20.28 -19.73
CA LEU A 117 -14.86 -19.96 -18.88
C LEU A 117 -14.90 -20.59 -17.48
N GLN A 118 -16.08 -20.89 -16.95
CA GLN A 118 -16.24 -21.28 -15.53
C GLN A 118 -16.76 -22.70 -15.32
N ALA A 119 -17.54 -23.23 -16.26
CA ALA A 119 -18.15 -24.54 -16.08
C ALA A 119 -17.10 -25.67 -16.23
N PRO A 120 -17.08 -26.65 -15.31
CA PRO A 120 -16.24 -27.84 -15.44
C PRO A 120 -16.48 -28.55 -16.77
N GLY A 121 -15.41 -29.05 -17.40
CA GLY A 121 -15.39 -29.62 -18.74
C GLY A 121 -15.19 -28.55 -19.82
N TYR A 122 -16.00 -27.49 -19.82
CA TYR A 122 -15.87 -26.41 -20.78
C TYR A 122 -14.61 -25.57 -20.57
N ARG A 123 -14.28 -25.25 -19.32
CA ARG A 123 -13.07 -24.49 -18.98
C ARG A 123 -11.80 -25.23 -19.41
N GLU A 124 -11.74 -26.52 -19.15
CA GLU A 124 -10.62 -27.38 -19.53
C GLU A 124 -10.53 -27.48 -21.06
N ALA A 125 -11.66 -27.68 -21.76
CA ALA A 125 -11.69 -27.70 -23.21
C ALA A 125 -11.25 -26.35 -23.82
N PHE A 126 -11.66 -25.23 -23.23
CA PHE A 126 -11.22 -23.89 -23.61
C PHE A 126 -9.70 -23.74 -23.46
N GLN A 127 -9.14 -24.13 -22.31
CA GLN A 127 -7.71 -24.08 -22.04
C GLN A 127 -6.91 -24.95 -23.02
N CYS A 128 -7.36 -26.18 -23.28
CA CYS A 128 -6.70 -27.08 -24.23
C CYS A 128 -6.76 -26.53 -25.66
N CYS A 129 -7.90 -25.99 -26.11
CA CYS A 129 -8.02 -25.41 -27.43
C CYS A 129 -7.11 -24.19 -27.61
N GLU A 130 -7.05 -23.31 -26.62
CA GLU A 130 -6.15 -22.14 -26.67
C GLU A 130 -4.67 -22.55 -26.63
N ALA A 131 -4.29 -23.49 -25.76
CA ALA A 131 -2.93 -24.00 -25.69
C ALA A 131 -2.49 -24.63 -27.03
N LEU A 132 -3.36 -25.44 -27.64
CA LEU A 132 -3.09 -26.07 -28.92
C LEU A 132 -3.03 -25.05 -30.06
N ARG A 133 -3.93 -24.06 -30.09
CA ARG A 133 -3.91 -22.97 -31.06
C ARG A 133 -2.62 -22.16 -30.99
N LEU A 134 -2.15 -21.86 -29.78
CA LEU A 134 -0.87 -21.17 -29.55
C LEU A 134 0.32 -22.02 -30.00
N GLY A 135 0.32 -23.32 -29.69
CA GLY A 135 1.40 -24.23 -30.09
C GLY A 135 1.49 -24.48 -31.61
N LEU A 136 0.37 -24.40 -32.34
CA LEU A 136 0.29 -24.62 -33.78
C LEU A 136 0.50 -23.37 -34.64
N SER A 137 0.72 -22.20 -34.02
CA SER A 137 0.98 -20.99 -34.76
C SER A 137 2.38 -21.04 -35.39
N LEU A 138 2.41 -21.14 -36.72
CA LEU A 138 3.61 -21.30 -37.56
C LEU A 138 4.39 -20.01 -37.82
N GLU A 139 3.88 -18.86 -37.39
CA GLU A 139 4.70 -17.67 -37.46
C GLU A 139 5.88 -17.92 -36.51
N GLY A 140 7.08 -18.02 -37.06
CA GLY A 140 8.33 -17.95 -36.30
C GLY A 140 8.51 -16.65 -35.51
N ASP A 141 7.46 -15.81 -35.44
CA ASP A 141 7.30 -14.60 -34.65
C ASP A 141 6.15 -14.70 -33.60
N THR A 142 5.34 -15.77 -33.51
CA THR A 142 4.13 -15.78 -32.63
C THR A 142 4.37 -15.93 -31.12
N PHE A 143 5.62 -16.06 -30.68
CA PHE A 143 6.00 -15.87 -29.28
C PHE A 143 7.05 -14.76 -29.11
N ARG A 144 7.12 -13.82 -30.05
CA ARG A 144 7.52 -12.48 -29.66
C ARG A 144 6.31 -11.77 -29.06
N LEU A 145 5.83 -12.27 -27.91
CA LEU A 145 5.37 -11.31 -26.92
C LEU A 145 6.57 -10.40 -26.75
N SER A 146 6.47 -9.17 -27.23
CA SER A 146 7.58 -8.26 -27.02
C SER A 146 7.81 -8.20 -25.51
N VAL A 147 9.05 -7.94 -25.07
CA VAL A 147 9.30 -7.77 -23.63
C VAL A 147 8.32 -6.73 -23.03
N LYS A 148 7.86 -5.77 -23.84
CA LYS A 148 6.81 -4.81 -23.46
C LYS A 148 5.44 -5.44 -23.20
N ASP A 149 5.04 -6.45 -23.97
CA ASP A 149 3.75 -7.15 -23.79
C ASP A 149 3.80 -8.07 -22.57
N LEU A 150 4.92 -8.75 -22.32
CA LEU A 150 5.13 -9.55 -21.11
C LEU A 150 5.10 -8.69 -19.83
N ASN A 151 5.77 -7.54 -19.86
CA ASN A 151 5.72 -6.59 -18.75
C ASN A 151 4.27 -6.16 -18.45
N ALA A 152 3.51 -5.78 -19.48
CA ALA A 152 2.12 -5.33 -19.32
C ALA A 152 1.19 -6.46 -18.85
N LEU A 153 1.37 -7.69 -19.35
CA LEU A 153 0.62 -8.85 -18.87
C LEU A 153 0.90 -9.13 -17.40
N TYR A 154 2.17 -9.05 -17.00
CA TYR A 154 2.57 -9.27 -15.62
C TYR A 154 2.04 -8.16 -14.69
N GLU A 155 2.11 -6.90 -15.10
CA GLU A 155 1.53 -5.75 -14.40
C GLU A 155 0.03 -5.94 -14.13
N ASN A 156 -0.73 -6.28 -15.18
CA ASN A 156 -2.17 -6.57 -15.06
C ASN A 156 -2.44 -7.78 -14.15
N TRP A 157 -1.62 -8.82 -14.23
CA TRP A 157 -1.74 -9.98 -13.37
C TRP A 157 -1.47 -9.64 -11.90
N VAL A 158 -0.43 -8.85 -11.61
CA VAL A 158 -0.13 -8.39 -10.24
C VAL A 158 -1.30 -7.59 -9.67
N LEU A 159 -1.90 -6.68 -10.44
CA LEU A 159 -3.09 -5.96 -10.00
C LEU A 159 -4.23 -6.94 -9.63
N ILE A 160 -4.52 -7.91 -10.49
CA ILE A 160 -5.57 -8.90 -10.23
C ILE A 160 -5.27 -9.71 -8.97
N ALA A 161 -4.02 -10.14 -8.79
CA ALA A 161 -3.58 -10.89 -7.61
C ALA A 161 -3.75 -10.07 -6.32
N VAL A 162 -3.35 -8.79 -6.33
CA VAL A 162 -3.52 -7.87 -5.21
C VAL A 162 -5.00 -7.66 -4.87
N LEU A 163 -5.85 -7.42 -5.88
CA LEU A 163 -7.30 -7.27 -5.69
C LEU A 163 -7.93 -8.54 -5.11
N GLN A 164 -7.51 -9.72 -5.56
CA GLN A 164 -7.98 -11.00 -5.02
C GLN A 164 -7.60 -11.18 -3.55
N ILE A 165 -6.33 -10.91 -3.19
CA ILE A 165 -5.85 -11.01 -1.81
C ILE A 165 -6.59 -10.02 -0.92
N ILE A 166 -6.70 -8.74 -1.30
CA ILE A 166 -7.39 -7.73 -0.49
C ILE A 166 -8.87 -8.08 -0.31
N ARG A 167 -9.54 -8.58 -1.35
CA ARG A 167 -10.93 -9.05 -1.25
C ARG A 167 -11.08 -10.19 -0.24
N GLU A 168 -10.16 -11.16 -0.26
CA GLU A 168 -10.16 -12.27 0.69
C GLU A 168 -9.89 -11.81 2.13
N LEU A 169 -8.99 -10.84 2.30
CA LEU A 169 -8.63 -10.32 3.62
C LEU A 169 -9.70 -9.41 4.23
N THR A 170 -10.39 -8.61 3.41
CA THR A 170 -11.47 -7.73 3.85
C THR A 170 -12.81 -8.44 3.98
N GLY A 171 -13.02 -9.56 3.29
CA GLY A 171 -14.31 -10.24 3.24
C GLY A 171 -15.39 -9.49 2.43
N HIS A 172 -15.07 -8.35 1.83
CA HIS A 172 -16.01 -7.48 1.12
C HIS A 172 -15.73 -7.45 -0.39
N ARG A 173 -16.80 -7.36 -1.20
CA ARG A 173 -16.67 -7.15 -2.65
C ARG A 173 -16.29 -5.70 -2.92
N SER A 174 -15.35 -5.47 -3.83
CA SER A 174 -15.01 -4.11 -4.25
C SER A 174 -16.21 -3.44 -4.92
N GLN A 175 -16.37 -2.15 -4.65
CA GLN A 175 -17.21 -1.28 -5.48
C GLN A 175 -16.41 -0.99 -6.76
N SER A 176 -16.61 -1.79 -7.80
CA SER A 176 -15.86 -1.69 -9.05
C SER A 176 -16.16 -0.40 -9.82
N PRO A 177 -15.14 0.28 -10.41
CA PRO A 177 -15.33 1.05 -11.63
C PRO A 177 -15.51 0.07 -12.82
N GLN A 178 -16.19 0.55 -13.86
CA GLN A 178 -16.79 -0.22 -14.96
C GLN A 178 -15.92 -1.32 -15.63
N ARG A 179 -16.60 -2.43 -15.95
CA ARG A 179 -16.27 -3.54 -16.88
C ARG A 179 -14.82 -3.64 -17.38
N LEU A 180 -14.11 -4.67 -16.90
CA LEU A 180 -13.06 -5.36 -17.67
C LEU A 180 -13.65 -5.78 -19.03
N VAL A 181 -13.26 -5.12 -20.11
CA VAL A 181 -13.67 -5.47 -21.48
C VAL A 181 -12.72 -6.55 -22.00
N VAL A 182 -13.23 -7.79 -22.10
CA VAL A 182 -12.51 -8.89 -22.77
C VAL A 182 -12.73 -8.74 -24.28
N GLN A 183 -11.67 -8.52 -25.06
CA GLN A 183 -11.76 -8.45 -26.52
C GLN A 183 -11.82 -9.85 -27.14
N ALA A 184 -12.48 -9.96 -28.31
CA ALA A 184 -12.80 -11.23 -28.97
C ALA A 184 -11.60 -11.94 -29.67
N THR A 185 -10.40 -11.35 -29.65
CA THR A 185 -9.20 -11.87 -30.35
C THR A 185 -8.31 -12.76 -29.49
N GLY A 186 -8.67 -12.99 -28.22
CA GLY A 186 -7.92 -13.80 -27.26
C GLY A 186 -8.03 -13.21 -25.85
N LEU A 187 -7.49 -13.91 -24.86
CA LEU A 187 -7.32 -13.40 -23.49
C LEU A 187 -6.27 -12.27 -23.48
N SER A 188 -6.62 -11.10 -24.01
CA SER A 188 -5.90 -9.86 -23.75
C SER A 188 -6.70 -9.10 -22.69
N PRO A 189 -6.40 -9.27 -21.39
CA PRO A 189 -6.95 -8.42 -20.34
C PRO A 189 -6.25 -7.07 -20.43
N THR A 190 -6.45 -6.32 -21.52
CA THR A 190 -5.96 -4.96 -21.59
C THR A 190 -6.96 -4.11 -20.83
N LEU A 191 -6.80 -4.05 -19.50
CA LEU A 191 -7.24 -2.89 -18.75
C LEU A 191 -6.72 -1.67 -19.53
N ALA A 192 -7.60 -0.74 -19.90
CA ALA A 192 -7.26 0.36 -20.81
C ALA A 192 -6.02 1.09 -20.28
N ARG A 193 -4.87 0.79 -20.87
CA ARG A 193 -3.55 1.22 -20.39
C ARG A 193 -3.53 2.74 -20.34
N GLY A 194 -3.05 3.29 -19.22
CA GLY A 194 -2.97 4.74 -19.01
C GLY A 194 -4.25 5.42 -18.50
N ARG A 195 -5.30 4.66 -18.17
CA ARG A 195 -6.43 5.18 -17.37
C ARG A 195 -6.31 4.73 -15.92
N GLU A 196 -6.32 5.71 -15.03
CA GLU A 196 -6.41 5.48 -13.59
C GLU A 196 -7.71 4.75 -13.25
N GLN A 197 -7.63 3.67 -12.48
CA GLN A 197 -8.79 2.91 -12.02
C GLN A 197 -8.70 2.69 -10.51
N THR A 198 -9.75 3.06 -9.77
CA THR A 198 -9.78 2.96 -8.31
C THR A 198 -10.80 1.91 -7.85
N PHE A 199 -10.34 0.90 -7.13
CA PHE A 199 -11.16 -0.13 -6.50
C PHE A 199 -11.25 0.13 -5.00
N ARG A 200 -12.48 0.21 -4.47
CA ARG A 200 -12.70 0.51 -3.04
C ARG A 200 -13.21 -0.71 -2.28
N PHE A 201 -12.61 -0.97 -1.12
CA PHE A 201 -12.99 -2.02 -0.20
C PHE A 201 -13.26 -1.40 1.18
N GLN A 202 -14.42 -1.73 1.76
CA GLN A 202 -14.66 -1.48 3.18
C GLN A 202 -14.04 -2.63 3.97
N TRP A 203 -13.35 -2.33 5.07
CA TRP A 203 -12.76 -3.36 5.94
C TRP A 203 -13.55 -3.47 7.24
N ASP A 204 -13.65 -2.37 8.00
CA ASP A 204 -14.37 -2.27 9.27
C ASP A 204 -14.89 -0.83 9.48
N ALA A 205 -15.47 -0.56 10.65
CA ALA A 205 -15.95 0.78 10.99
C ALA A 205 -14.79 1.78 11.07
N GLY A 206 -14.71 2.64 10.06
CA GLY A 206 -13.71 3.71 9.99
C GLY A 206 -12.42 3.36 9.24
N ARG A 207 -12.26 2.12 8.72
CA ARG A 207 -11.15 1.78 7.82
C ARG A 207 -11.61 1.40 6.42
N ARG A 208 -10.94 1.98 5.43
CA ARG A 208 -11.19 1.78 4.01
C ARG A 208 -9.87 1.54 3.29
N VAL A 209 -9.89 0.63 2.32
CA VAL A 209 -8.74 0.33 1.46
C VAL A 209 -9.12 0.70 0.04
N GLU A 210 -8.31 1.55 -0.60
CA GLU A 210 -8.41 1.84 -2.02
C GLU A 210 -7.22 1.26 -2.76
N VAL A 211 -7.46 0.55 -3.86
CA VAL A 211 -6.42 0.08 -4.78
C VAL A 211 -6.56 0.86 -6.07
N VAL A 212 -5.53 1.63 -6.42
CA VAL A 212 -5.49 2.46 -7.61
C VAL A 212 -4.50 1.87 -8.61
N TYR A 213 -4.99 1.52 -9.79
CA TYR A 213 -4.18 1.06 -10.91
C TYR A 213 -3.77 2.24 -11.79
N ASN A 214 -2.49 2.28 -12.19
CA ASN A 214 -1.90 3.35 -13.00
C ASN A 214 -2.22 4.78 -12.48
N PRO A 215 -2.03 5.07 -11.18
CA PRO A 215 -2.22 6.42 -10.65
C PRO A 215 -1.30 7.44 -11.33
N GLN A 216 -1.82 8.65 -11.50
CA GLN A 216 -1.09 9.72 -12.17
C GLN A 216 -0.84 10.89 -11.21
N PHE A 217 0.39 10.97 -10.71
CA PHE A 217 0.83 12.06 -9.82
C PHE A 217 1.52 13.15 -10.66
N GLN A 218 0.89 14.32 -10.81
CA GLN A 218 1.44 15.42 -11.64
C GLN A 218 1.29 16.82 -11.07
N ASN A 219 1.04 16.98 -9.77
CA ASN A 219 0.80 18.29 -9.19
C ASN A 219 2.07 19.17 -9.25
N PRO A 220 2.16 20.19 -10.12
CA PRO A 220 3.40 20.95 -10.29
C PRO A 220 3.81 21.72 -9.01
N ALA A 221 2.86 22.00 -8.12
CA ALA A 221 3.12 22.64 -6.83
C ALA A 221 3.75 21.68 -5.80
N ALA A 222 3.62 20.37 -5.99
CA ALA A 222 4.11 19.35 -5.07
C ALA A 222 5.24 18.49 -5.64
N MET A 223 5.42 18.45 -6.97
CA MET A 223 6.40 17.57 -7.61
C MET A 223 6.95 18.17 -8.90
N LEU A 224 8.26 17.99 -9.09
CA LEU A 224 8.98 18.47 -10.27
C LEU A 224 8.75 17.60 -11.51
N ILE A 225 8.66 16.28 -11.31
CA ILE A 225 8.54 15.29 -12.38
C ILE A 225 7.33 14.40 -12.09
N PRO A 226 6.39 14.26 -13.05
CA PRO A 226 5.26 13.35 -12.91
C PRO A 226 5.69 11.92 -12.59
N GLN A 227 5.02 11.29 -11.63
CA GLN A 227 5.25 9.90 -11.23
C GLN A 227 4.03 9.03 -11.56
N ARG A 228 4.29 7.80 -12.02
CA ARG A 228 3.27 6.81 -12.39
C ARG A 228 3.72 5.42 -11.94
N PRO A 229 3.49 5.05 -10.67
CA PRO A 229 3.64 3.67 -10.24
C PRO A 229 2.54 2.79 -10.84
N ASP A 230 2.74 1.47 -10.87
CA ASP A 230 1.77 0.53 -11.46
C ASP A 230 0.54 0.36 -10.57
N VAL A 231 0.74 0.11 -9.27
CA VAL A 231 -0.33 -0.10 -8.30
C VAL A 231 -0.05 0.71 -7.03
N LEU A 232 -1.08 1.40 -6.56
CA LEU A 232 -1.07 2.15 -5.31
C LEU A 232 -2.18 1.61 -4.41
N ILE A 233 -1.83 1.27 -3.17
CA ILE A 233 -2.79 0.93 -2.13
C ILE A 233 -2.85 2.10 -1.14
N ARG A 234 -4.04 2.65 -0.92
CA ARG A 234 -4.30 3.67 0.10
C ARG A 234 -5.05 3.05 1.27
N LEU A 235 -4.47 3.17 2.47
CA LEU A 235 -5.13 2.83 3.73
C LEU A 235 -5.67 4.11 4.32
N ILE A 236 -6.99 4.18 4.43
CA ILE A 236 -7.71 5.32 4.96
C ILE A 236 -8.28 4.92 6.32
N HIS A 237 -7.93 5.69 7.34
CA HIS A 237 -8.43 5.56 8.70
C HIS A 237 -9.01 6.91 9.12
N ASP A 238 -10.16 6.95 9.80
CA ASP A 238 -10.80 8.22 10.13
C ASP A 238 -9.94 9.10 11.07
N ASP A 239 -9.22 8.47 12.03
CA ASP A 239 -8.34 9.17 12.99
C ASP A 239 -6.88 9.38 12.53
N TRP A 240 -6.50 8.98 11.31
CA TRP A 240 -5.10 9.03 10.85
C TRP A 240 -4.97 9.50 9.40
N PRO A 241 -3.90 10.24 9.03
CA PRO A 241 -3.65 10.57 7.64
C PRO A 241 -3.59 9.32 6.73
N PRO A 242 -4.05 9.39 5.47
CA PRO A 242 -3.97 8.27 4.56
C PRO A 242 -2.52 7.78 4.40
N VAL A 243 -2.34 6.47 4.49
CA VAL A 243 -1.06 5.81 4.22
C VAL A 243 -1.07 5.29 2.80
N GLN A 244 -0.02 5.60 2.06
CA GLN A 244 0.16 5.12 0.68
C GLN A 244 1.23 4.03 0.62
N ILE A 245 0.93 2.98 -0.14
CA ILE A 245 1.80 1.84 -0.39
C ILE A 245 1.88 1.63 -1.89
N ILE A 246 3.08 1.45 -2.41
CA ILE A 246 3.33 1.30 -3.84
C ILE A 246 3.77 -0.13 -4.15
N LEU A 247 3.22 -0.67 -5.24
CA LEU A 247 3.64 -1.92 -5.83
C LEU A 247 4.00 -1.64 -7.30
N ASP A 248 5.22 -1.99 -7.67
CA ASP A 248 5.73 -1.82 -9.04
C ASP A 248 6.06 -3.20 -9.61
N ALA A 249 5.40 -3.59 -10.69
CA ALA A 249 5.52 -4.91 -11.28
C ALA A 249 6.67 -4.94 -12.29
N LYS A 250 7.70 -5.75 -12.02
CA LYS A 250 8.88 -5.88 -12.87
C LYS A 250 9.05 -7.31 -13.35
N TYR A 251 8.73 -7.57 -14.63
CA TYR A 251 8.92 -8.87 -15.26
C TYR A 251 10.38 -9.07 -15.72
N ARG A 252 11.32 -9.03 -14.76
CA ARG A 252 12.74 -9.31 -14.97
C ARG A 252 13.37 -9.79 -13.67
N ILE A 253 14.31 -10.72 -13.78
CA ILE A 253 15.07 -11.25 -12.64
C ILE A 253 16.54 -11.06 -12.94
N GLU A 254 17.28 -10.58 -11.94
CA GLU A 254 18.73 -10.53 -11.93
C GLU A 254 19.25 -11.70 -11.10
N THR A 255 20.12 -12.52 -11.72
CA THR A 255 20.64 -13.76 -11.14
C THR A 255 22.18 -13.79 -11.10
N SER A 256 22.86 -12.71 -11.48
CA SER A 256 24.32 -12.62 -11.45
C SER A 256 24.90 -12.95 -10.07
N PRO A 257 26.10 -13.56 -10.01
CA PRO A 257 26.77 -13.88 -8.75
C PRO A 257 27.02 -12.64 -7.87
N GLU A 258 27.30 -11.48 -8.48
CA GLU A 258 27.49 -10.20 -7.79
C GLU A 258 26.20 -9.77 -7.07
N TYR A 259 25.07 -9.86 -7.75
CA TYR A 259 23.76 -9.51 -7.19
C TYR A 259 23.40 -10.44 -6.03
N GLN A 260 23.58 -11.75 -6.20
CA GLN A 260 23.30 -12.73 -5.15
C GLN A 260 24.19 -12.52 -3.92
N ARG A 261 25.47 -12.15 -4.10
CA ARG A 261 26.34 -11.77 -2.97
C ARG A 261 25.87 -10.50 -2.25
N GLN A 262 25.32 -9.54 -2.98
CA GLN A 262 24.85 -8.27 -2.41
C GLN A 262 23.53 -8.39 -1.63
N PHE A 263 22.57 -9.16 -2.17
CA PHE A 263 21.20 -9.25 -1.66
C PHE A 263 20.85 -10.59 -1.01
N GLY A 264 21.72 -11.60 -1.13
CA GLY A 264 21.53 -12.94 -0.57
C GLY A 264 20.70 -13.88 -1.46
N CYS A 265 20.06 -13.37 -2.51
CA CYS A 265 19.26 -14.16 -3.45
C CYS A 265 19.12 -13.47 -4.82
N ALA A 266 18.52 -14.15 -5.79
CA ALA A 266 18.08 -13.51 -7.03
C ALA A 266 16.85 -12.62 -6.78
N GLY A 267 16.69 -11.56 -7.56
CA GLY A 267 15.67 -10.54 -7.32
C GLY A 267 15.42 -9.65 -8.53
N PRO A 268 14.65 -8.57 -8.40
CA PRO A 268 14.45 -7.62 -9.48
C PRO A 268 15.74 -6.81 -9.75
N PRO A 269 15.92 -6.31 -10.97
CA PRO A 269 17.03 -5.39 -11.28
C PRO A 269 17.14 -4.20 -10.32
N VAL A 270 18.37 -3.73 -10.06
CA VAL A 270 18.64 -2.63 -9.10
C VAL A 270 17.94 -1.32 -9.50
N ASP A 271 17.77 -1.06 -10.80
CA ASP A 271 17.01 0.10 -11.30
C ASP A 271 15.55 0.07 -10.83
N ALA A 272 14.94 -1.11 -10.74
CA ALA A 272 13.58 -1.25 -10.23
C ALA A 272 13.50 -0.82 -8.75
N ILE A 273 14.47 -1.20 -7.93
CA ILE A 273 14.54 -0.78 -6.52
C ILE A 273 14.77 0.74 -6.41
N ASN A 274 15.63 1.31 -7.25
CA ASN A 274 15.87 2.76 -7.26
C ASN A 274 14.62 3.56 -7.64
N VAL A 275 13.78 3.03 -8.53
CA VAL A 275 12.47 3.63 -8.87
C VAL A 275 11.57 3.71 -7.64
N LEU A 276 11.58 2.72 -6.75
CA LEU A 276 10.82 2.75 -5.50
C LEU A 276 11.30 3.85 -4.54
N HIS A 277 12.62 4.02 -4.40
CA HIS A 277 13.19 5.14 -3.64
C HIS A 277 12.73 6.49 -4.21
N ARG A 278 12.76 6.63 -5.53
CA ARG A 278 12.24 7.82 -6.22
C ARG A 278 10.76 8.05 -5.91
N TYR A 279 9.92 7.03 -6.01
CA TYR A 279 8.49 7.16 -5.72
C TYR A 279 8.22 7.57 -4.28
N ARG A 280 8.90 6.95 -3.30
CA ARG A 280 8.74 7.27 -1.88
C ARG A 280 9.03 8.74 -1.58
N ASP A 281 10.06 9.30 -2.21
CA ASP A 281 10.49 10.67 -1.95
C ASP A 281 9.79 11.72 -2.84
N ALA A 282 9.37 11.35 -4.06
CA ALA A 282 8.76 12.27 -5.02
C ALA A 282 7.22 12.36 -4.94
N ILE A 283 6.55 11.35 -4.39
CA ILE A 283 5.09 11.36 -4.23
C ILE A 283 4.75 12.04 -2.90
N LEU A 284 4.28 13.27 -3.00
CA LEU A 284 3.94 14.12 -1.89
C LEU A 284 2.44 14.45 -1.86
N GLU A 285 1.86 14.48 -0.68
CA GLU A 285 0.51 14.97 -0.43
C GLU A 285 0.53 16.41 0.10
N CYS A 286 -0.36 17.25 -0.41
CA CYS A 286 -0.59 18.59 0.12
C CYS A 286 -1.68 18.54 1.19
N GLY A 287 -1.34 18.80 2.46
CA GLY A 287 -2.32 18.94 3.54
C GLY A 287 -2.94 20.33 3.58
N GLY A 288 -4.25 20.43 3.33
CA GLY A 288 -5.07 21.64 3.52
C GLY A 288 -5.13 22.59 2.31
N LEU A 289 -6.02 23.60 2.39
CA LEU A 289 -6.32 24.59 1.33
C LEU A 289 -5.15 25.56 1.00
N SER A 290 -4.00 25.43 1.66
CA SER A 290 -2.85 26.30 1.43
C SER A 290 -1.69 25.50 0.82
N ALA A 291 -1.34 25.84 -0.42
CA ALA A 291 -0.15 25.36 -1.13
C ALA A 291 1.17 25.95 -0.55
N SER A 292 1.29 26.01 0.77
CA SER A 292 2.54 26.35 1.42
C SER A 292 3.46 25.14 1.40
N PRO A 293 4.78 25.29 1.12
CA PRO A 293 5.77 24.20 1.24
C PRO A 293 5.75 23.51 2.61
N ARG A 294 5.22 24.17 3.64
CA ARG A 294 5.08 23.62 5.01
C ARG A 294 3.92 22.63 5.18
N GLY A 295 2.97 22.58 4.24
CA GLY A 295 1.84 21.66 4.23
C GLY A 295 2.08 20.38 3.45
N ILE A 296 3.21 20.28 2.74
CA ILE A 296 3.57 19.13 1.91
C ILE A 296 4.13 18.01 2.80
N ARG A 297 3.57 16.80 2.68
CA ARG A 297 3.95 15.64 3.47
C ARG A 297 4.24 14.45 2.56
N ARG A 298 5.16 13.60 3.00
CA ARG A 298 5.37 12.28 2.37
C ARG A 298 4.21 11.39 2.78
N ALA A 299 3.51 10.81 1.80
CA ALA A 299 2.38 9.93 2.05
C ALA A 299 2.74 8.45 1.84
N VAL A 300 3.77 8.18 1.04
CA VAL A 300 4.23 6.82 0.74
C VAL A 300 5.11 6.30 1.87
N VAL A 301 4.68 5.21 2.49
CA VAL A 301 5.41 4.57 3.59
C VAL A 301 6.07 3.27 3.14
N HIS A 302 5.41 2.51 2.26
CA HIS A 302 5.95 1.28 1.71
C HIS A 302 6.00 1.31 0.18
N ALA A 303 7.03 0.70 -0.40
CA ALA A 303 7.17 0.51 -1.83
C ALA A 303 7.86 -0.84 -2.10
N ALA A 304 7.22 -1.73 -2.83
CA ALA A 304 7.75 -3.05 -3.14
C ALA A 304 7.77 -3.33 -4.66
N ALA A 305 8.89 -3.86 -5.14
CA ALA A 305 8.98 -4.40 -6.49
C ALA A 305 8.44 -5.83 -6.50
N ILE A 306 7.41 -6.08 -7.30
CA ILE A 306 6.83 -7.40 -7.51
C ILE A 306 7.51 -8.03 -8.72
N PHE A 307 8.07 -9.22 -8.58
CA PHE A 307 8.87 -9.85 -9.65
C PHE A 307 8.60 -11.36 -9.77
N PRO A 308 8.82 -11.97 -10.95
CA PRO A 308 8.45 -13.36 -11.22
C PRO A 308 9.45 -14.37 -10.62
N GLY A 309 9.68 -14.35 -9.31
CA GLY A 309 10.60 -15.26 -8.63
C GLY A 309 10.17 -16.73 -8.75
N ASN A 310 11.11 -17.62 -9.05
CA ASN A 310 10.84 -19.06 -9.13
C ASN A 310 10.71 -19.69 -7.73
N ALA A 311 10.21 -20.94 -7.65
CA ALA A 311 10.02 -21.64 -6.38
C ALA A 311 11.32 -21.82 -5.56
N GLY A 312 12.48 -21.84 -6.22
CA GLY A 312 13.79 -21.86 -5.54
C GLY A 312 14.08 -20.55 -4.82
N VAL A 313 13.82 -19.42 -5.49
CA VAL A 313 13.95 -18.07 -4.92
C VAL A 313 12.97 -17.88 -3.76
N CYS A 314 11.69 -18.22 -3.94
CA CYS A 314 10.65 -18.02 -2.90
C CYS A 314 10.99 -18.68 -1.56
N ARG A 315 11.60 -19.88 -1.58
CA ARG A 315 11.91 -20.64 -0.36
C ARG A 315 12.91 -19.95 0.57
N SER A 316 13.92 -19.28 0.02
CA SER A 316 14.96 -18.59 0.80
C SER A 316 14.83 -17.07 0.78
N PHE A 317 13.83 -16.53 0.06
CA PHE A 317 13.68 -15.08 -0.10
C PHE A 317 13.46 -14.35 1.22
N ARG A 318 12.89 -15.02 2.23
CA ARG A 318 12.61 -14.43 3.54
C ARG A 318 13.87 -13.98 4.28
N ASP A 319 14.98 -14.68 4.04
CA ASP A 319 16.29 -14.36 4.62
C ASP A 319 17.09 -13.39 3.74
N SER A 320 16.49 -12.90 2.65
CA SER A 320 17.14 -11.96 1.75
C SER A 320 17.17 -10.55 2.32
N ARG A 321 18.19 -9.80 1.90
CA ARG A 321 18.33 -8.38 2.25
C ARG A 321 17.20 -7.52 1.68
N LEU A 322 16.56 -7.96 0.59
CA LEU A 322 15.41 -7.28 -0.02
C LEU A 322 14.16 -7.41 0.84
N TRP A 323 13.94 -8.57 1.46
CA TRP A 323 12.84 -8.78 2.40
C TRP A 323 13.09 -8.05 3.73
N GLU A 324 14.30 -8.14 4.27
CA GLU A 324 14.70 -7.40 5.49
C GLU A 324 14.54 -5.89 5.30
N SER A 325 15.00 -5.36 4.16
CA SER A 325 14.86 -3.94 3.83
C SER A 325 13.40 -3.52 3.69
N LEU A 326 12.54 -4.38 3.14
CA LEU A 326 11.11 -4.12 3.05
C LEU A 326 10.48 -4.00 4.45
N ASP A 327 10.84 -4.88 5.38
CA ASP A 327 10.31 -4.84 6.75
C ASP A 327 10.87 -3.66 7.56
N ARG A 328 12.17 -3.37 7.41
CA ARG A 328 12.87 -2.38 8.22
C ARG A 328 12.73 -0.94 7.71
N PHE A 329 12.74 -0.75 6.40
CA PHE A 329 12.82 0.58 5.76
C PHE A 329 11.64 0.87 4.84
N GLY A 330 10.70 -0.07 4.71
CA GLY A 330 9.53 0.04 3.84
C GLY A 330 9.85 -0.07 2.35
N ILE A 331 11.09 -0.37 1.95
CA ILE A 331 11.46 -0.54 0.52
C ILE A 331 12.13 -1.88 0.30
N GLY A 332 11.65 -2.64 -0.68
CA GLY A 332 12.28 -3.89 -1.07
C GLY A 332 11.57 -4.55 -2.24
N ALA A 333 11.52 -5.88 -2.23
CA ALA A 333 10.91 -6.67 -3.29
C ALA A 333 10.14 -7.85 -2.73
N ILE A 334 9.22 -8.39 -3.53
CA ILE A 334 8.41 -9.56 -3.19
C ILE A 334 8.27 -10.44 -4.45
N PRO A 335 8.70 -11.71 -4.40
CA PRO A 335 8.44 -12.63 -5.51
C PRO A 335 6.96 -12.99 -5.54
N ALA A 336 6.37 -12.98 -6.72
CA ALA A 336 4.98 -13.40 -6.92
C ALA A 336 4.78 -14.04 -8.29
N LEU A 337 4.19 -15.24 -8.30
CA LEU A 337 3.74 -15.95 -9.49
C LEU A 337 2.35 -16.55 -9.26
N PRO A 338 1.59 -16.90 -10.33
CA PRO A 338 0.25 -17.49 -10.20
C PRO A 338 0.19 -18.71 -9.29
N HIS A 339 1.26 -19.51 -9.23
CA HIS A 339 1.34 -20.71 -8.42
C HIS A 339 1.84 -20.47 -6.97
N ASP A 340 2.40 -19.29 -6.68
CA ASP A 340 2.96 -18.96 -5.38
C ASP A 340 2.81 -17.45 -5.09
N LEU A 341 1.81 -17.15 -4.27
CA LEU A 341 1.48 -15.82 -3.77
C LEU A 341 1.72 -15.71 -2.25
N SER A 342 2.39 -16.70 -1.64
CA SER A 342 2.51 -16.83 -0.19
C SER A 342 3.10 -15.59 0.46
N LEU A 343 4.26 -15.13 -0.01
CA LEU A 343 4.96 -13.96 0.52
C LEU A 343 4.21 -12.64 0.28
N LEU A 344 3.60 -12.48 -0.90
CA LEU A 344 2.77 -11.30 -1.18
C LEU A 344 1.53 -11.26 -0.27
N ARG A 345 0.89 -12.41 -0.06
CA ARG A 345 -0.27 -12.54 0.84
C ARG A 345 0.14 -12.24 2.28
N GLU A 346 1.24 -12.81 2.76
CA GLU A 346 1.78 -12.56 4.10
C GLU A 346 2.03 -11.06 4.31
N TRP A 347 2.74 -10.43 3.38
CA TRP A 347 3.09 -9.02 3.46
C TRP A 347 1.86 -8.10 3.43
N LEU A 348 0.93 -8.31 2.50
CA LEU A 348 -0.34 -7.57 2.46
C LEU A 348 -1.13 -7.77 3.75
N HIS A 349 -1.19 -8.99 4.25
CA HIS A 349 -1.90 -9.29 5.49
C HIS A 349 -1.32 -8.56 6.70
N LYS A 350 0.01 -8.49 6.79
CA LYS A 350 0.72 -7.74 7.82
C LYS A 350 0.39 -6.26 7.74
N ILE A 351 0.69 -5.62 6.61
CA ILE A 351 0.56 -4.16 6.47
C ILE A 351 -0.88 -3.68 6.61
N LEU A 352 -1.86 -4.42 6.07
CA LEU A 352 -3.25 -4.02 6.14
C LEU A 352 -3.83 -4.09 7.55
N ARG A 353 -3.21 -4.85 8.46
CA ARG A 353 -3.60 -4.96 9.88
C ARG A 353 -2.89 -3.96 10.78
N GLU A 354 -1.74 -3.43 10.36
CA GLU A 354 -1.01 -2.42 11.13
C GLU A 354 -1.85 -1.14 11.28
N SER A 355 -1.81 -0.57 12.47
CA SER A 355 -2.39 0.73 12.77
C SER A 355 -1.57 1.86 12.15
N GLY A 356 -2.19 3.03 11.94
CA GLY A 356 -1.50 4.22 11.43
C GLY A 356 -0.28 4.62 12.27
N TRP A 357 -0.31 4.34 13.59
CA TRP A 357 0.81 4.55 14.50
C TRP A 357 1.99 3.61 14.22
N GLU A 358 1.74 2.30 14.14
CA GLU A 358 2.78 1.29 13.86
C GLU A 358 3.44 1.53 12.50
N ILE A 359 2.64 1.93 11.51
CA ILE A 359 3.14 2.31 10.19
C ILE A 359 4.06 3.55 10.29
N ALA A 360 3.70 4.53 11.12
CA ALA A 360 4.47 5.76 11.28
C ALA A 360 5.81 5.56 12.00
N GLU A 361 5.90 4.63 12.96
CA GLU A 361 7.17 4.29 13.61
C GLU A 361 8.22 3.73 12.64
N ARG A 362 7.77 3.08 11.56
CA ARG A 362 8.67 2.56 10.51
C ARG A 362 9.14 3.64 9.52
N VAL A 363 8.50 4.81 9.49
CA VAL A 363 8.94 5.92 8.63
C VAL A 363 10.23 6.49 9.20
N ILE A 364 11.34 6.35 8.48
CA ILE A 364 12.63 6.93 8.87
C ILE A 364 12.51 8.46 8.86
N PRO A 365 12.50 9.14 10.02
CA PRO A 365 12.40 10.59 10.04
C PRO A 365 13.74 11.21 9.63
N HIS A 366 13.69 12.37 8.99
CA HIS A 366 14.91 13.11 8.72
C HIS A 366 15.52 13.63 10.03
N SER A 367 16.83 13.45 10.21
CA SER A 367 17.54 13.78 11.46
C SER A 367 17.31 15.24 11.90
N ALA A 368 17.26 16.17 10.96
CA ALA A 368 16.98 17.58 11.26
C ALA A 368 15.55 17.80 11.80
N ILE A 369 14.57 17.02 11.35
CA ILE A 369 13.18 17.09 11.85
C ILE A 369 13.12 16.54 13.27
N THR A 370 13.77 15.40 13.54
CA THR A 370 13.85 14.82 14.88
C THR A 370 14.51 15.80 15.85
N HIS A 371 15.67 16.33 15.48
CA HIS A 371 16.40 17.30 16.29
C HIS A 371 15.58 18.58 16.50
N HIS A 372 14.96 19.14 15.45
CA HIS A 372 14.09 20.31 15.58
C HIS A 372 12.87 20.07 16.49
N THR A 373 12.30 18.87 16.46
CA THR A 373 11.18 18.48 17.34
C THR A 373 11.64 18.38 18.80
N GLN A 374 12.80 17.78 19.05
CA GLN A 374 13.42 17.74 20.37
C GLN A 374 13.71 19.16 20.88
N LEU A 375 14.29 20.04 20.05
CA LEU A 375 14.54 21.43 20.43
C LEU A 375 13.23 22.18 20.75
N LYS A 376 12.17 21.96 19.98
CA LYS A 376 10.84 22.55 20.26
C LYS A 376 10.27 22.05 21.59
N GLN A 377 10.45 20.78 21.92
CA GLN A 377 10.01 20.22 23.19
C GLN A 377 10.82 20.81 24.35
N SER A 378 12.16 20.88 24.23
CA SER A 378 13.02 21.53 25.22
C SER A 378 12.75 23.02 25.37
N ALA A 379 12.31 23.71 24.31
CA ALA A 379 11.91 25.13 24.39
C ALA A 379 10.59 25.33 25.14
N ARG A 380 9.70 24.32 25.15
CA ARG A 380 8.44 24.36 25.90
C ARG A 380 8.64 24.02 27.38
N ASN A 381 9.67 23.23 27.69
CA ASN A 381 9.99 22.86 29.06
C ASN A 381 10.55 24.07 29.82
N SER A 382 9.76 24.59 30.75
CA SER A 382 10.13 25.73 31.58
C SER A 382 11.21 25.33 32.59
N ALA A 383 12.23 26.17 32.72
CA ALA A 383 13.29 25.99 33.69
C ALA A 383 13.48 27.26 34.54
N LEU A 384 13.86 27.06 35.79
CA LEU A 384 14.13 28.15 36.72
C LEU A 384 15.63 28.18 37.03
N VAL A 385 16.25 29.34 36.87
CA VAL A 385 17.62 29.59 37.33
C VAL A 385 17.54 30.18 38.72
N GLN A 386 17.82 29.36 39.73
CA GLN A 386 17.93 29.80 41.11
C GLN A 386 19.30 30.41 41.37
N VAL A 387 19.31 31.61 41.95
CA VAL A 387 20.54 32.32 42.32
C VAL A 387 20.95 31.94 43.73
N LEU A 388 22.12 31.31 43.87
CA LEU A 388 22.69 31.04 45.18
C LEU A 388 23.50 32.26 45.64
N ASP A 389 23.09 32.85 46.76
CA ASP A 389 23.77 33.99 47.37
C ASP A 389 25.25 33.67 47.64
N SER A 390 26.15 34.57 47.26
CA SER A 390 27.61 34.35 47.32
C SER A 390 28.11 34.09 48.74
N ALA A 391 27.50 34.73 49.74
CA ALA A 391 27.90 34.57 51.14
C ALA A 391 27.68 33.14 51.69
N ASP A 392 26.68 32.41 51.19
CA ASP A 392 26.30 31.08 51.67
C ASP A 392 26.25 30.03 50.53
N CYS A 393 26.86 30.32 49.38
CA CYS A 393 26.69 29.54 48.15
C CYS A 393 27.02 28.06 48.36
N GLN A 394 28.16 27.75 48.98
CA GLN A 394 28.59 26.38 49.25
C GLN A 394 27.62 25.64 50.19
N ARG A 395 27.25 26.28 51.31
CA ARG A 395 26.34 25.67 52.31
C ARG A 395 24.96 25.41 51.73
N ARG A 396 24.45 26.33 50.91
CA ARG A 396 23.17 26.19 50.20
C ARG A 396 23.23 25.05 49.20
N PHE A 397 24.26 25.00 48.38
CA PHE A 397 24.44 23.94 47.40
C PHE A 397 24.54 22.56 48.06
N ASP A 398 25.33 22.44 49.13
CA ASP A 398 25.45 21.19 49.90
C ASP A 398 24.09 20.76 50.47
N TRP A 399 23.31 21.69 51.01
CA TRP A 399 21.97 21.39 51.52
C TRP A 399 21.02 20.94 50.40
N ILE A 400 21.03 21.62 49.25
CA ILE A 400 20.22 21.25 48.07
C ILE A 400 20.59 19.84 47.60
N ARG A 401 21.89 19.54 47.50
CA ARG A 401 22.37 18.23 47.04
C ARG A 401 22.04 17.11 48.04
N ARG A 402 22.19 17.35 49.35
CA ARG A 402 21.92 16.35 50.40
C ARG A 402 20.43 16.08 50.57
N ASN A 403 19.60 17.13 50.56
CA ASN A 403 18.17 17.00 50.83
C ASN A 403 17.34 16.86 49.55
N GLN A 404 17.96 17.03 48.38
CA GLN A 404 17.31 17.07 47.07
C GLN A 404 16.10 18.02 47.06
N LYS A 405 16.29 19.20 47.65
CA LYS A 405 15.24 20.20 47.81
C LYS A 405 15.78 21.56 47.46
N CYS A 406 14.96 22.40 46.84
CA CYS A 406 15.21 23.83 46.78
C CYS A 406 13.92 24.59 46.99
N TYR A 407 14.01 25.84 47.43
CA TYR A 407 12.82 26.63 47.70
C TYR A 407 12.96 28.05 47.19
N VAL A 408 11.84 28.65 46.82
CA VAL A 408 11.77 30.04 46.37
C VAL A 408 10.62 30.74 47.08
N ARG A 409 10.74 32.06 47.24
CA ARG A 409 9.66 32.87 47.80
C ARG A 409 8.44 32.81 46.87
N MET A 410 7.24 32.77 47.46
CA MET A 410 6.00 32.83 46.70
C MET A 410 6.00 34.05 45.75
N PRO A 411 5.96 33.82 44.43
CA PRO A 411 6.05 34.86 43.40
C PRO A 411 4.65 35.41 43.10
N GLN A 412 4.59 36.56 42.42
CA GLN A 412 3.30 37.17 42.03
C GLN A 412 2.47 36.27 41.09
N ARG A 413 3.11 35.39 40.31
CA ARG A 413 2.46 34.46 39.37
C ARG A 413 2.83 33.01 39.70
N PRO A 414 2.18 32.39 40.71
CA PRO A 414 2.58 31.08 41.22
C PRO A 414 2.31 29.93 40.25
N HIS A 415 1.30 30.04 39.38
CA HIS A 415 0.93 28.96 38.44
C HIS A 415 2.09 28.49 37.55
N ARG A 416 2.99 29.41 37.14
CA ARG A 416 4.14 29.04 36.31
C ARG A 416 5.13 28.17 37.09
N HIS A 417 5.26 28.39 38.39
CA HIS A 417 6.21 27.68 39.22
C HIS A 417 5.88 26.19 39.37
N PHE A 418 4.60 25.82 39.22
CA PHE A 418 4.15 24.43 39.19
C PHE A 418 4.31 23.75 37.82
N GLN A 419 4.74 24.49 36.78
CA GLN A 419 5.01 23.98 35.44
C GLN A 419 6.52 23.85 35.15
N ILE A 420 7.38 24.16 36.13
CA ILE A 420 8.83 24.03 35.99
C ILE A 420 9.18 22.54 36.01
N GLY A 421 9.87 22.09 34.97
CA GLY A 421 10.41 20.73 34.90
C GLY A 421 11.86 20.63 35.41
N THR A 422 12.59 21.74 35.43
CA THR A 422 14.02 21.78 35.79
C THR A 422 14.37 23.02 36.59
N VAL A 423 15.16 22.86 37.66
CA VAL A 423 15.83 23.97 38.34
C VAL A 423 17.33 23.90 38.03
N ALA A 424 17.89 25.00 37.56
CA ALA A 424 19.32 25.21 37.40
C ALA A 424 19.84 26.18 38.47
N PHE A 425 21.10 26.05 38.84
CA PHE A 425 21.70 26.80 39.92
C PHE A 425 22.80 27.71 39.38
N TYR A 426 22.63 29.01 39.61
CA TYR A 426 23.67 30.01 39.41
C TYR A 426 24.56 30.04 40.64
N CYS A 427 25.82 29.65 40.45
CA CYS A 427 26.80 29.41 41.49
C CYS A 427 27.90 30.48 41.41
N SER A 428 28.24 31.05 42.56
CA SER A 428 29.35 32.01 42.71
C SER A 428 30.54 31.35 43.41
N PRO A 429 31.73 31.97 43.44
CA PRO A 429 32.84 31.52 44.27
C PRO A 429 32.40 31.30 45.73
N PRO A 430 32.89 30.23 46.41
CA PRO A 430 33.96 29.32 45.99
C PRO A 430 33.52 28.12 45.13
N LEU A 431 32.22 27.93 44.88
CA LEU A 431 31.71 26.72 44.21
C LEU A 431 32.11 26.65 42.73
N GLU A 432 32.18 27.81 42.07
CA GLU A 432 32.71 27.96 40.72
C GLU A 432 33.76 29.08 40.72
N GLN A 433 34.87 28.90 39.99
CA GLN A 433 35.94 29.91 39.90
C GLN A 433 35.44 31.22 39.27
N GLN A 434 34.57 31.10 38.27
CA GLN A 434 33.83 32.21 37.68
C GLN A 434 32.33 31.97 37.91
N PRO A 435 31.55 32.98 38.32
CA PRO A 435 30.13 32.81 38.54
C PRO A 435 29.41 32.26 37.30
N ALA A 436 28.74 31.12 37.43
CA ALA A 436 28.18 30.40 36.29
C ALA A 436 26.90 29.64 36.68
N ILE A 437 26.03 29.41 35.70
CA ILE A 437 25.02 28.36 35.81
C ILE A 437 25.73 27.04 35.53
N ALA A 438 25.95 26.21 36.55
CA ALA A 438 26.81 25.04 36.43
C ALA A 438 26.12 23.71 36.79
N TRP A 439 24.97 23.78 37.46
CA TRP A 439 24.28 22.59 37.98
C TRP A 439 22.80 22.66 37.67
N LYS A 440 22.16 21.51 37.46
CA LYS A 440 20.71 21.38 37.27
C LYS A 440 20.14 20.15 37.99
N ALA A 441 18.85 20.18 38.26
CA ALA A 441 18.09 19.05 38.77
C ALA A 441 16.67 19.07 38.18
N GLN A 442 16.10 17.90 37.91
CA GLN A 442 14.69 17.77 37.56
C GLN A 442 13.82 18.06 38.78
N VAL A 443 12.70 18.76 38.56
CA VAL A 443 11.66 18.93 39.56
C VAL A 443 10.74 17.71 39.50
N LEU A 444 10.65 16.99 40.61
CA LEU A 444 9.75 15.84 40.76
C LEU A 444 8.37 16.28 41.27
N GLN A 445 8.37 17.24 42.21
CA GLN A 445 7.17 17.77 42.83
C GLN A 445 7.42 19.21 43.30
N ALA A 446 6.36 20.03 43.30
CA ALA A 446 6.37 21.36 43.90
C ALA A 446 5.17 21.52 44.84
N GLU A 447 5.41 22.06 46.02
CA GLU A 447 4.37 22.30 47.04
C GLU A 447 4.54 23.67 47.69
N VAL A 448 3.46 24.18 48.30
CA VAL A 448 3.49 25.44 49.05
C VAL A 448 3.63 25.11 50.52
N VAL A 449 4.67 25.65 51.15
CA VAL A 449 4.96 25.45 52.59
C VAL A 449 5.23 26.79 53.25
N GLU A 450 5.05 26.86 54.57
CA GLU A 450 5.57 27.98 55.35
C GLU A 450 7.09 27.91 55.44
N ARG A 451 7.75 29.08 55.51
CA ARG A 451 9.19 29.13 55.68
C ARG A 451 9.66 28.40 56.95
N SER A 452 8.87 28.43 58.03
CA SER A 452 9.11 27.72 59.29
C SER A 452 9.29 26.20 59.11
N ALA A 453 8.63 25.61 58.12
CA ALA A 453 8.68 24.16 57.84
C ALA A 453 9.96 23.72 57.10
N ILE A 454 10.75 24.67 56.57
CA ILE A 454 11.98 24.36 55.82
C ILE A 454 13.19 24.43 56.75
N ALA A 455 13.69 23.27 57.19
CA ALA A 455 14.90 23.19 58.01
C ALA A 455 16.16 23.50 57.20
N THR A 456 16.78 24.66 57.44
CA THR A 456 18.01 25.10 56.78
C THR A 456 19.14 25.34 57.78
N PRO A 457 20.41 25.06 57.43
CA PRO A 457 21.55 25.28 58.33
C PRO A 457 21.97 26.75 58.46
N TRP A 458 21.35 27.66 57.70
CA TRP A 458 21.54 29.12 57.81
C TRP A 458 20.28 29.81 58.32
N THR A 459 20.45 30.99 58.92
CA THR A 459 19.36 31.87 59.33
C THR A 459 18.68 32.46 58.10
N SER A 460 17.36 32.32 57.98
CA SER A 460 16.63 32.91 56.85
C SER A 460 16.41 34.40 57.03
N ARG A 461 16.53 35.16 55.93
CA ARG A 461 16.08 36.56 55.85
C ARG A 461 14.55 36.71 55.69
N HIS A 462 13.81 35.59 55.56
CA HIS A 462 12.37 35.59 55.38
C HIS A 462 11.64 35.33 56.70
N ALA A 463 10.48 35.97 56.89
CA ALA A 463 9.63 35.78 58.07
C ALA A 463 9.15 34.32 58.19
N LYS A 464 8.98 33.84 59.43
CA LYS A 464 8.63 32.43 59.72
C LYS A 464 7.34 31.96 59.01
N HIS A 465 6.33 32.83 58.94
CA HIS A 465 5.02 32.53 58.32
C HIS A 465 4.93 32.91 56.84
N SER A 466 6.05 33.24 56.19
CA SER A 466 6.03 33.56 54.76
C SER A 466 5.85 32.29 53.92
N SER A 467 4.93 32.32 52.95
CA SER A 467 4.74 31.22 52.02
C SER A 467 5.91 31.08 51.05
N MET A 468 6.37 29.85 50.89
CA MET A 468 7.45 29.44 50.02
C MET A 468 6.95 28.35 49.08
N ILE A 469 7.50 28.27 47.88
CA ILE A 469 7.35 27.09 47.03
C ILE A 469 8.58 26.21 47.29
N LEU A 470 8.35 24.98 47.75
CA LEU A 470 9.37 23.97 47.95
C LEU A 470 9.33 23.00 46.76
N TYR A 471 10.45 22.89 46.07
CA TYR A 471 10.69 21.90 45.03
C TYR A 471 11.38 20.69 45.62
N HIS A 472 10.82 19.51 45.35
CA HIS A 472 11.48 18.23 45.51
C HIS A 472 12.16 17.89 44.21
N LEU A 473 13.46 17.64 44.28
CA LEU A 473 14.35 17.51 43.13
C LEU A 473 14.80 16.07 42.96
N GLY A 474 15.15 15.71 41.72
CA GLY A 474 15.96 14.53 41.45
C GLY A 474 17.44 14.77 41.80
N PRO A 475 18.34 13.86 41.38
CA PRO A 475 19.78 14.04 41.51
C PRO A 475 20.26 15.36 40.90
N VAL A 476 21.05 16.12 41.67
CA VAL A 476 21.69 17.35 41.18
C VAL A 476 22.90 16.96 40.35
N VAL A 477 22.86 17.29 39.06
CA VAL A 477 23.91 16.96 38.07
C VAL A 477 24.58 18.22 37.55
N ARG A 478 25.86 18.12 37.20
CA ARG A 478 26.61 19.21 36.57
C ARG A 478 26.17 19.35 35.11
N LEU A 479 26.11 20.57 34.59
CA LEU A 479 25.94 20.83 33.17
C LEU A 479 27.21 20.47 32.40
N ASP A 480 27.06 19.85 31.23
CA ASP A 480 28.19 19.52 30.36
C ASP A 480 28.96 20.78 29.91
N ARG A 481 28.23 21.88 29.72
CA ARG A 481 28.77 23.21 29.41
C ARG A 481 28.21 24.23 30.40
N PRO A 482 28.95 24.53 31.49
CA PRO A 482 28.57 25.58 32.41
C PRO A 482 28.46 26.94 31.69
N ILE A 483 27.40 27.69 31.98
CA ILE A 483 27.13 28.98 31.35
C ILE A 483 27.76 30.07 32.23
N ALA A 484 28.98 30.48 31.88
CA ALA A 484 29.72 31.52 32.60
C ALA A 484 29.06 32.90 32.47
N ASN A 485 29.02 33.66 33.56
CA ASN A 485 28.67 35.07 33.52
C ASN A 485 29.90 35.87 33.07
N VAL A 486 29.95 36.19 31.77
CA VAL A 486 31.10 36.82 31.10
C VAL A 486 31.32 38.26 31.56
N ASP A 487 30.27 38.97 31.99
CA ASP A 487 30.37 40.31 32.57
C ASP A 487 29.52 40.42 33.85
N PRO A 488 30.09 40.02 35.00
CA PRO A 488 29.42 40.13 36.31
C PRO A 488 29.14 41.58 36.72
N SER A 489 29.84 42.56 36.13
CA SER A 489 29.70 43.98 36.44
C SER A 489 28.48 44.61 35.74
N GLN A 490 28.16 44.15 34.52
CA GLN A 490 26.99 44.59 33.77
C GLN A 490 25.73 43.75 34.01
N THR A 491 25.87 42.44 34.24
CA THR A 491 24.74 41.52 34.46
C THR A 491 24.79 40.85 35.82
N SER A 492 24.33 41.57 36.85
CA SER A 492 24.21 41.04 38.21
C SER A 492 22.97 40.14 38.33
N PHE A 493 23.17 38.84 38.56
CA PHE A 493 22.11 37.90 38.93
C PHE A 493 21.76 38.11 40.41
N ARG A 494 20.75 38.96 40.69
CA ARG A 494 20.30 39.28 42.06
C ARG A 494 19.05 38.52 42.50
N SER A 495 18.36 37.88 41.56
CA SER A 495 17.10 37.16 41.79
C SER A 495 16.96 36.03 40.79
N ASP A 496 16.13 35.05 41.17
CA ASP A 496 15.83 33.88 40.35
C ASP A 496 15.24 34.30 39.00
N ARG A 497 15.67 33.63 37.93
CA ARG A 497 15.27 33.95 36.55
C ARG A 497 14.57 32.78 35.88
N TRP A 498 13.70 33.13 34.95
CA TRP A 498 13.03 32.18 34.09
C TRP A 498 13.84 31.92 32.82
N THR A 499 13.90 30.65 32.43
CA THR A 499 14.51 30.22 31.19
C THR A 499 13.78 28.98 30.65
N THR A 500 14.35 28.36 29.63
CA THR A 500 13.87 27.09 29.05
C THR A 500 14.95 26.04 29.17
N GLN A 501 14.55 24.76 29.18
CA GLN A 501 15.51 23.66 29.13
C GLN A 501 16.44 23.79 27.93
N LEU A 502 15.92 24.25 26.78
CA LEU A 502 16.71 24.51 25.58
C LEU A 502 17.85 25.51 25.80
N ALA A 503 17.62 26.57 26.58
CA ALA A 503 18.64 27.58 26.87
C ALA A 503 19.67 27.12 27.91
N LEU A 504 19.38 26.05 28.66
CA LEU A 504 20.35 25.41 29.57
C LEU A 504 21.21 24.36 28.85
N ASP A 505 20.68 23.76 27.78
CA ASP A 505 21.35 22.72 27.02
C ASP A 505 22.20 23.27 25.84
N ARG A 506 22.12 24.58 25.58
CA ARG A 506 22.92 25.30 24.58
C ARG A 506 23.97 26.15 25.27
#